data_AF-A0A7S0YGU5-F1
#
_entry.id   AF-A0A7S0YGU5-F1
#
_cell.length_a   1.000
_cell.length_b   1.000
_cell.length_c   1.000
_cell.angle_alpha   90.00
_cell.angle_beta   90.00
_cell.angle_gamma   90.00
#
_symmetry.space_group_name_H-M   'P 1'
#
loop_
_entity.id
_entity.type
_entity.pdbx_description
1 polymer ?
#
loop_
_entity_poly.entity_id
_entity_poly.type
_entity_poly.pdbx_seq_one_letter_code
_entity_poly.pdbx_strand_id
1 'polypeptide(L)'
;NSNNNNNNNNNNSESSVHGSPAMFTLRERVVALESLAHIAKELQVAKAAVFTVLSPSAQRGVDLYFSHCIDSVSDLKDCVYRASVVQLMTQNPYSSSNISPLIGMIIGCNYNVSEPATKPAMWINTAFSFIERFRTEMSMYYNINISTANDRGMNSSSNIQSNGTTSTNTSAVRSNLSSSSSSTSSSTSSSPSSPSAFSLTPVMAVQMWAYAAAELAEDILTGFGSVRRCTLNGRVSMGYDLSTVESRLRMAADPTLQAAAAAMNAAAAAAAA
;
A
#
# COMPACT_ATOMS: atom_id res chain seq x y z
N ASN A 1 -34.34 -53.26 -19.04
CA ASN A 1 -32.90 -53.00 -19.26
C ASN A 1 -32.65 -51.54 -18.88
N SER A 2 -32.49 -51.29 -17.59
CA SER A 2 -32.32 -49.94 -17.01
C SER A 2 -31.06 -49.97 -16.16
N ASN A 3 -29.95 -49.46 -16.69
CA ASN A 3 -28.69 -49.31 -15.95
C ASN A 3 -28.55 -47.86 -15.51
N ASN A 4 -28.79 -47.64 -14.22
CA ASN A 4 -28.60 -46.37 -13.52
C ASN A 4 -27.23 -46.43 -12.82
N ASN A 5 -26.19 -45.85 -13.44
CA ASN A 5 -24.87 -45.72 -12.82
C ASN A 5 -24.81 -44.39 -12.05
N ASN A 6 -25.11 -44.45 -10.75
CA ASN A 6 -24.80 -43.38 -9.80
C ASN A 6 -23.37 -43.58 -9.27
N ASN A 7 -22.39 -42.89 -9.85
CA ASN A 7 -21.09 -42.66 -9.21
C ASN A 7 -21.17 -41.34 -8.44
N ASN A 8 -21.49 -41.43 -7.14
CA ASN A 8 -21.30 -40.36 -6.17
C ASN A 8 -19.79 -40.26 -5.85
N ASN A 9 -19.09 -39.37 -6.54
CA ASN A 9 -17.77 -38.94 -6.11
C ASN A 9 -17.92 -37.82 -5.08
N ASN A 10 -17.48 -38.15 -3.86
CA ASN A 10 -17.08 -37.23 -2.81
C ASN A 10 -16.30 -36.05 -3.38
N ASN A 11 -16.86 -34.85 -3.23
CA ASN A 11 -16.07 -33.63 -3.15
C ASN A 11 -16.52 -32.90 -1.87
N ASN A 12 -15.96 -33.35 -0.75
CA ASN A 12 -15.71 -32.46 0.38
C ASN A 12 -14.91 -31.28 -0.19
N SER A 13 -15.58 -30.16 -0.36
CA SER A 13 -14.97 -28.87 -0.64
C SER A 13 -14.22 -28.47 0.63
N GLU A 14 -13.03 -29.04 0.82
CA GLU A 14 -11.98 -28.36 1.53
C GLU A 14 -11.84 -27.00 0.83
N SER A 15 -12.36 -25.98 1.50
CA SER A 15 -12.07 -24.58 1.27
C SER A 15 -10.59 -24.39 1.49
N SER A 16 -9.82 -24.86 0.52
CA SER A 16 -8.39 -24.71 0.51
C SER A 16 -8.14 -23.24 0.29
N VAL A 17 -7.61 -22.61 1.33
CA VAL A 17 -7.07 -21.26 1.39
C VAL A 17 -5.88 -21.19 0.43
N HIS A 18 -6.13 -21.36 -0.86
CA HIS A 18 -5.18 -21.01 -1.91
C HIS A 18 -5.33 -19.51 -2.10
N GLY A 19 -4.65 -18.76 -1.22
CA GLY A 19 -4.32 -17.37 -1.50
C GLY A 19 -3.74 -17.31 -2.90
N SER A 20 -4.33 -16.46 -3.74
CA SER A 20 -3.88 -16.31 -5.14
C SER A 20 -2.36 -16.12 -5.14
N PRO A 21 -1.58 -16.85 -5.96
CA PRO A 21 -0.11 -16.74 -6.01
C PRO A 21 0.38 -15.32 -6.35
N ALA A 22 -0.52 -14.45 -6.80
CA ALA A 22 -0.32 -13.02 -6.95
C ALA A 22 -0.23 -12.25 -5.60
N MET A 23 -0.94 -12.70 -4.56
CA MET A 23 -1.09 -12.00 -3.26
C MET A 23 0.14 -12.08 -2.35
N PHE A 24 0.97 -13.12 -2.49
CA PHE A 24 2.18 -13.23 -1.67
C PHE A 24 3.31 -12.27 -2.05
N THR A 25 3.27 -11.58 -3.21
CA THR A 25 4.49 -10.94 -3.73
C THR A 25 4.58 -9.42 -3.61
N LEU A 26 3.53 -8.67 -3.23
CA LEU A 26 3.65 -7.20 -3.13
C LEU A 26 4.52 -6.79 -1.95
N ARG A 27 4.16 -7.26 -0.76
CA ARG A 27 4.90 -6.96 0.47
C ARG A 27 6.37 -7.34 0.35
N GLU A 28 6.64 -8.54 -0.16
CA GLU A 28 7.99 -9.07 -0.33
C GLU A 28 8.80 -8.26 -1.34
N ARG A 29 8.21 -7.92 -2.49
CA ARG A 29 8.85 -7.05 -3.50
C ARG A 29 9.16 -5.66 -2.94
N VAL A 30 8.21 -5.08 -2.22
CA VAL A 30 8.36 -3.77 -1.61
C VAL A 30 9.47 -3.77 -0.55
N VAL A 31 9.51 -4.78 0.32
CA VAL A 31 10.56 -4.94 1.35
C VAL A 31 11.93 -5.19 0.70
N ALA A 32 12.00 -6.02 -0.34
CA ALA A 32 13.22 -6.27 -1.07
C ALA A 32 13.77 -4.98 -1.71
N LEU A 33 12.90 -4.14 -2.27
CA LEU A 33 13.27 -2.86 -2.84
C LEU A 33 13.77 -1.86 -1.81
N GLU A 34 13.10 -1.74 -0.66
CA GLU A 34 13.57 -0.84 0.40
C GLU A 34 14.93 -1.29 0.94
N SER A 35 15.11 -2.61 1.12
CA SER A 35 16.40 -3.18 1.50
C SER A 35 17.48 -2.86 0.46
N LEU A 36 17.15 -3.03 -0.82
CA LEU A 36 18.07 -2.74 -1.92
C LEU A 36 18.39 -1.25 -2.03
N ALA A 37 17.39 -0.37 -1.88
CA ALA A 37 17.56 1.08 -1.90
C ALA A 37 18.41 1.56 -0.72
N HIS A 38 18.23 0.96 0.46
CA HIS A 38 19.09 1.24 1.61
C HIS A 38 20.54 0.82 1.34
N ILE A 39 20.76 -0.41 0.86
CA ILE A 39 22.10 -0.90 0.48
C ILE A 39 22.74 0.00 -0.58
N ALA A 40 21.97 0.40 -1.61
CA ALA A 40 22.44 1.31 -2.66
C ALA A 40 22.89 2.65 -2.10
N LYS A 41 22.12 3.23 -1.16
CA LYS A 41 22.47 4.48 -0.48
C LYS A 41 23.76 4.36 0.33
N GLU A 42 23.90 3.30 1.13
CA GLU A 42 25.12 3.05 1.91
C GLU A 42 26.35 2.86 1.00
N LEU A 43 26.19 2.12 -0.10
CA LEU A 43 27.25 1.96 -1.11
C LEU A 43 27.62 3.30 -1.75
N GLN A 44 26.64 4.16 -2.04
CA GLN A 44 26.89 5.48 -2.63
C GLN A 44 27.72 6.37 -1.69
N VAL A 45 27.44 6.35 -0.39
CA VAL A 45 28.23 7.06 0.63
C VAL A 45 29.65 6.47 0.71
N ALA A 46 29.78 5.14 0.63
CA ALA A 46 31.06 4.46 0.66
C ALA A 46 31.88 4.60 -0.64
N LYS A 47 31.29 5.06 -1.75
CA LYS A 47 31.92 5.11 -3.08
C LYS A 47 33.31 5.75 -3.04
N ALA A 48 33.44 6.93 -2.42
CA ALA A 48 34.71 7.64 -2.34
C ALA A 48 35.80 6.83 -1.61
N ALA A 49 35.45 6.20 -0.49
CA ALA A 49 36.37 5.36 0.28
C ALA A 49 36.74 4.07 -0.46
N VAL A 50 35.81 3.49 -1.23
CA VAL A 50 36.12 2.34 -2.10
C VAL A 50 37.13 2.72 -3.18
N PHE A 51 37.01 3.92 -3.77
CA PHE A 51 37.95 4.38 -4.80
C PHE A 51 39.36 4.61 -4.27
N THR A 52 39.55 5.01 -3.01
CA THR A 52 40.89 5.24 -2.45
C THR A 52 41.65 3.95 -2.15
N VAL A 53 40.95 2.84 -1.93
CA VAL A 53 41.55 1.53 -1.63
C VAL A 53 41.88 0.74 -2.91
N LEU A 54 41.21 1.04 -4.02
CA LEU A 54 41.34 0.30 -5.27
C LEU A 54 42.44 0.85 -6.18
N SER A 55 43.05 -0.06 -6.96
CA SER A 55 43.97 0.35 -8.04
C SER A 55 43.21 1.10 -9.15
N PRO A 56 43.89 1.99 -9.90
CA PRO A 56 43.26 2.71 -11.01
C PRO A 56 42.63 1.79 -12.07
N SER A 57 43.19 0.61 -12.27
CA SER A 57 42.66 -0.42 -13.17
C SER A 57 41.31 -1.01 -12.69
N ALA A 58 41.10 -1.11 -11.38
CA ALA A 58 39.87 -1.65 -10.79
C ALA A 58 38.79 -0.58 -10.60
N GLN A 59 39.18 0.70 -10.47
CA GLN A 59 38.25 1.82 -10.31
C GLN A 59 37.24 1.92 -11.45
N ARG A 60 37.65 1.65 -12.69
CA ARG A 60 36.74 1.66 -13.85
C ARG A 60 35.60 0.65 -13.73
N GLY A 61 35.88 -0.56 -13.24
CA GLY A 61 34.86 -1.59 -13.05
C GLY A 61 33.86 -1.21 -11.96
N VAL A 62 34.35 -0.59 -10.89
CA VAL A 62 33.50 -0.08 -9.82
C VAL A 62 32.65 1.09 -10.31
N ASP A 63 33.20 2.03 -11.08
CA ASP A 63 32.42 3.14 -11.60
C ASP A 63 31.25 2.66 -12.48
N LEU A 64 31.52 1.67 -13.35
CA LEU A 64 30.48 1.02 -14.15
C LEU A 64 29.42 0.31 -13.29
N TYR A 65 29.83 -0.36 -12.21
CA TYR A 65 28.88 -0.98 -11.28
C TYR A 65 27.96 0.06 -10.62
N PHE A 66 28.53 1.19 -10.18
CA PHE A 66 27.73 2.28 -9.61
C PHE A 66 26.74 2.84 -10.63
N SER A 67 27.21 3.15 -11.85
CA SER A 67 26.36 3.75 -12.89
C SER A 67 25.27 2.83 -13.44
N HIS A 68 25.52 1.51 -13.50
CA HIS A 68 24.59 0.54 -14.10
C HIS A 68 23.75 -0.25 -13.09
N CYS A 69 24.18 -0.34 -11.84
CA CYS A 69 23.46 -1.14 -10.83
C CYS A 69 22.91 -0.27 -9.72
N ILE A 70 23.73 0.58 -9.11
CA ILE A 70 23.33 1.37 -7.95
C ILE A 70 22.38 2.50 -8.36
N ASP A 71 22.75 3.24 -9.40
CA ASP A 71 21.92 4.34 -9.90
C ASP A 71 20.57 3.83 -10.48
N SER A 72 20.54 2.58 -10.98
CA SER A 72 19.32 1.96 -11.52
C SER A 72 18.32 1.44 -10.48
N VAL A 73 18.65 1.48 -9.18
CA VAL A 73 17.74 1.00 -8.12
C VAL A 73 16.48 1.87 -8.03
N SER A 74 16.57 3.18 -8.31
CA SER A 74 15.39 4.06 -8.38
C SER A 74 14.44 3.63 -9.50
N ASP A 75 14.99 3.35 -10.69
CA ASP A 75 14.20 2.94 -11.86
C ASP A 75 13.53 1.60 -11.62
N LEU A 76 14.23 0.67 -10.95
CA LEU A 76 13.67 -0.61 -10.54
C LEU A 76 12.51 -0.43 -9.56
N LYS A 77 12.65 0.48 -8.57
CA LYS A 77 11.58 0.81 -7.63
C LYS A 77 10.34 1.31 -8.38
N ASP A 78 10.51 2.24 -9.31
CA ASP A 78 9.41 2.80 -10.08
C ASP A 78 8.72 1.75 -10.95
N CYS A 79 9.51 0.90 -11.61
CA CYS A 79 9.01 -0.22 -12.41
C CYS A 79 8.15 -1.19 -11.59
N VAL A 80 8.64 -1.59 -10.41
CA VAL A 80 7.91 -2.52 -9.54
C VAL A 80 6.68 -1.86 -8.93
N TYR A 81 6.74 -0.59 -8.54
CA TYR A 81 5.58 0.13 -8.01
C TYR A 81 4.47 0.23 -9.07
N ARG A 82 4.84 0.59 -10.30
CA ARG A 82 3.90 0.62 -11.43
C ARG A 82 3.29 -0.77 -11.70
N ALA A 83 4.12 -1.80 -11.79
CA ALA A 83 3.64 -3.18 -12.00
C ALA A 83 2.70 -3.64 -10.87
N SER A 84 3.03 -3.28 -9.63
CA SER A 84 2.23 -3.59 -8.45
C SER A 84 0.88 -2.88 -8.47
N VAL A 85 0.86 -1.60 -8.83
CA VAL A 85 -0.35 -0.80 -8.98
C VAL A 85 -1.28 -1.39 -10.04
N VAL A 86 -0.75 -1.73 -11.21
CA VAL A 86 -1.54 -2.36 -12.30
C VAL A 86 -2.15 -3.67 -11.83
N GLN A 87 -1.36 -4.49 -11.12
CA GLN A 87 -1.81 -5.76 -10.54
C GLN A 87 -2.93 -5.56 -9.50
N LEU A 88 -2.85 -4.52 -8.67
CA LEU A 88 -3.88 -4.21 -7.67
C LEU A 88 -5.15 -3.62 -8.30
N MET A 89 -5.01 -2.78 -9.33
CA MET A 89 -6.13 -2.18 -10.05
C MET A 89 -6.91 -3.20 -10.89
N THR A 90 -6.25 -4.27 -11.35
CA THR A 90 -6.83 -5.22 -12.32
C THR A 90 -7.26 -6.54 -11.67
N GLN A 91 -8.40 -7.09 -12.09
CA GLN A 91 -8.89 -8.41 -11.62
C GLN A 91 -8.07 -9.59 -12.16
N ASN A 92 -7.44 -9.42 -13.32
CA ASN A 92 -6.68 -10.47 -13.99
C ASN A 92 -5.28 -9.95 -14.35
N PRO A 93 -4.26 -10.18 -13.50
CA PRO A 93 -2.88 -9.78 -13.77
C PRO A 93 -2.23 -10.56 -14.95
N TYR A 94 -2.93 -11.55 -15.50
CA TYR A 94 -2.47 -12.39 -16.61
C TYR A 94 -3.25 -12.15 -17.91
N SER A 95 -4.08 -11.10 -17.99
CA SER A 95 -4.70 -10.73 -19.27
C SER A 95 -3.59 -10.33 -20.24
N SER A 96 -3.30 -11.19 -21.22
CA SER A 96 -2.28 -10.99 -22.25
C SER A 96 -2.56 -9.80 -23.18
N SER A 97 -3.75 -9.21 -23.07
CA SER A 97 -4.07 -7.94 -23.71
C SER A 97 -3.45 -6.79 -22.91
N ASN A 98 -2.39 -6.19 -23.43
CA ASN A 98 -1.79 -4.95 -22.91
C ASN A 98 -2.72 -3.72 -22.92
N ILE A 99 -4.00 -3.90 -23.29
CA ILE A 99 -4.98 -2.82 -23.44
C ILE A 99 -5.97 -2.93 -22.29
N SER A 100 -5.95 -1.92 -21.43
CA SER A 100 -6.93 -1.76 -20.36
C SER A 100 -8.35 -1.77 -20.91
N PRO A 101 -9.31 -2.51 -20.30
CA PRO A 101 -10.72 -2.47 -20.71
C PRO A 101 -11.30 -1.05 -20.77
N LEU A 102 -10.75 -0.15 -19.95
CA LEU A 102 -11.11 1.26 -19.91
C LEU A 102 -10.87 1.96 -21.26
N ILE A 103 -9.73 1.71 -21.91
CA ILE A 103 -9.39 2.27 -23.22
C ILE A 103 -10.47 1.91 -24.24
N GLY A 104 -10.86 0.63 -24.30
CA GLY A 104 -11.91 0.16 -25.21
C GLY A 104 -13.27 0.82 -24.97
N MET A 105 -13.65 1.05 -23.71
CA MET A 105 -14.89 1.74 -23.36
C MET A 105 -14.88 3.22 -23.76
N ILE A 106 -13.75 3.90 -23.59
CA ILE A 106 -13.59 5.31 -24.00
C ILE A 106 -13.68 5.42 -25.53
N ILE A 107 -12.98 4.55 -26.26
CA ILE A 107 -13.03 4.50 -27.73
C ILE A 107 -14.45 4.24 -28.23
N GLY A 108 -15.19 3.37 -27.53
CA GLY A 108 -16.58 3.04 -27.85
C GLY A 108 -17.58 4.17 -27.56
N CYS A 109 -17.18 5.23 -26.85
CA CYS A 109 -18.08 6.34 -26.55
C CYS A 109 -18.27 7.25 -27.78
N ASN A 110 -19.53 7.59 -28.03
CA ASN A 110 -19.85 8.52 -29.10
C ASN A 110 -19.67 9.97 -28.64
N TYR A 111 -18.51 10.55 -28.95
CA TYR A 111 -18.25 11.99 -28.79
C TYR A 111 -18.57 12.80 -30.05
N ASN A 112 -19.19 12.20 -31.06
CA ASN A 112 -19.68 12.91 -32.24
C ASN A 112 -21.15 13.31 -32.04
N VAL A 113 -21.39 14.23 -31.10
CA VAL A 113 -22.74 14.61 -30.64
C VAL A 113 -23.07 16.07 -31.00
N SER A 114 -24.35 16.34 -31.22
CA SER A 114 -24.86 17.69 -31.50
C SER A 114 -25.10 18.51 -30.24
N GLU A 115 -25.24 17.87 -29.08
CA GLU A 115 -25.48 18.52 -27.79
C GLU A 115 -24.53 17.93 -26.74
N PRO A 116 -24.11 18.71 -25.74
CA PRO A 116 -23.23 18.22 -24.67
C PRO A 116 -23.95 17.20 -23.79
N ALA A 117 -23.19 16.26 -23.25
CA ALA A 117 -23.70 15.25 -22.35
C ALA A 117 -24.20 15.88 -21.04
N THR A 118 -25.36 15.41 -20.57
CA THR A 118 -25.93 15.80 -19.26
C THR A 118 -25.61 14.81 -18.15
N LYS A 119 -24.99 13.68 -18.51
CA LYS A 119 -24.65 12.58 -17.60
C LYS A 119 -23.24 12.08 -17.89
N PRO A 120 -22.49 11.67 -16.86
CA PRO A 120 -21.14 11.14 -17.02
C PRO A 120 -21.16 9.84 -17.84
N ALA A 121 -20.14 9.65 -18.68
CA ALA A 121 -19.99 8.42 -19.45
C ALA A 121 -19.80 7.18 -18.56
N MET A 122 -20.27 6.02 -19.04
CA MET A 122 -20.25 4.77 -18.26
C MET A 122 -18.84 4.29 -17.91
N TRP A 123 -17.84 4.60 -18.74
CA TRP A 123 -16.44 4.23 -18.49
C TRP A 123 -15.90 4.86 -17.21
N ILE A 124 -16.46 5.98 -16.77
CA ILE A 124 -16.08 6.65 -15.51
C ILE A 124 -16.31 5.69 -14.33
N ASN A 125 -17.43 4.96 -14.31
CA ASN A 125 -17.69 4.02 -13.23
C ASN A 125 -16.68 2.87 -13.21
N THR A 126 -16.23 2.42 -14.38
CA THR A 126 -15.15 1.43 -14.51
C THR A 126 -13.83 1.97 -13.99
N ALA A 127 -13.45 3.19 -14.39
CA ALA A 127 -12.27 3.88 -13.88
C ALA A 127 -12.30 3.98 -12.34
N PHE A 128 -13.45 4.32 -11.76
CA PHE A 128 -13.62 4.35 -10.30
C PHE A 128 -13.53 2.98 -9.66
N SER A 129 -14.06 1.93 -10.30
CA SER A 129 -13.93 0.58 -9.76
C SER A 129 -12.47 0.14 -9.64
N PHE A 130 -11.59 0.56 -10.55
CA PHE A 130 -10.15 0.28 -10.48
C PHE A 130 -9.48 1.00 -9.31
N ILE A 131 -9.80 2.27 -9.11
CA ILE A 131 -9.25 3.07 -8.00
C ILE A 131 -9.78 2.59 -6.65
N GLU A 132 -11.06 2.28 -6.55
CA GLU A 132 -11.67 1.76 -5.32
C GLU A 132 -11.14 0.39 -4.95
N ARG A 133 -10.92 -0.48 -5.94
CA ARG A 133 -10.23 -1.75 -5.74
C ARG A 133 -8.81 -1.53 -5.25
N PHE A 134 -8.04 -0.70 -5.95
CA PHE A 134 -6.68 -0.35 -5.53
C PHE A 134 -6.65 0.16 -4.09
N ARG A 135 -7.55 1.09 -3.73
CA ARG A 135 -7.69 1.61 -2.37
C ARG A 135 -7.98 0.50 -1.36
N THR A 136 -8.95 -0.36 -1.66
CA THR A 136 -9.38 -1.45 -0.77
C THR A 136 -8.23 -2.42 -0.53
N GLU A 137 -7.59 -2.89 -1.60
CA GLU A 137 -6.45 -3.79 -1.50
C GLU A 137 -5.29 -3.12 -0.77
N MET A 138 -4.97 -1.88 -1.12
CA MET A 138 -3.88 -1.12 -0.49
C MET A 138 -4.10 -0.94 1.01
N SER A 139 -5.34 -0.69 1.45
CA SER A 139 -5.70 -0.57 2.87
C SER A 139 -5.41 -1.83 3.68
N MET A 140 -5.41 -3.02 3.06
CA MET A 140 -5.05 -4.26 3.75
C MET A 140 -3.55 -4.32 4.11
N TYR A 141 -2.71 -3.55 3.42
CA TYR A 141 -1.26 -3.58 3.59
C TYR A 141 -0.71 -2.50 4.52
N TYR A 142 -1.50 -1.51 4.93
CA TYR A 142 -1.08 -0.50 5.90
C TYR A 142 -2.05 -0.46 7.10
N ASN A 143 -1.54 -0.78 8.30
CA ASN A 143 -2.28 -0.57 9.54
C ASN A 143 -2.12 0.89 9.94
N ILE A 144 -3.08 1.77 9.64
CA ILE A 144 -3.10 3.06 10.33
C ILE A 144 -3.65 2.85 11.74
N ASN A 145 -2.79 2.44 12.68
CA ASN A 145 -3.08 2.63 14.10
C ASN A 145 -2.94 4.12 14.43
N ILE A 146 -3.96 4.93 14.12
CA ILE A 146 -4.06 6.34 14.56
C ILE A 146 -4.44 6.35 16.06
N SER A 147 -3.58 5.83 16.93
CA SER A 147 -3.80 5.88 18.39
C SER A 147 -2.65 6.50 19.17
N THR A 148 -1.65 7.12 18.54
CA THR A 148 -0.49 7.69 19.25
C THR A 148 -0.18 9.16 18.97
N ALA A 149 -1.07 9.90 18.31
CA ALA A 149 -0.86 11.33 18.06
C ALA A 149 -1.57 12.29 19.03
N ASN A 150 -2.56 11.82 19.82
CA ASN A 150 -3.34 12.72 20.71
C ASN A 150 -2.94 12.71 22.20
N ASP A 151 -2.12 11.77 22.69
CA ASP A 151 -1.87 11.60 24.13
C ASP A 151 -0.52 12.15 24.66
N ARG A 152 0.23 12.92 23.86
CA ARG A 152 1.50 13.56 24.33
C ARG A 152 1.45 15.07 24.47
N GLY A 153 0.26 15.65 24.59
CA GLY A 153 0.09 17.10 24.65
C GLY A 153 -0.99 17.56 25.62
N MET A 154 -0.92 17.18 26.90
CA MET A 154 -1.41 17.98 28.05
C MET A 154 -1.34 17.18 29.37
N ASN A 155 -0.23 17.31 30.10
CA ASN A 155 -0.28 17.66 31.52
C ASN A 155 1.14 17.83 32.08
N SER A 156 1.58 19.07 32.15
CA SER A 156 2.63 19.51 33.04
C SER A 156 2.21 20.85 33.59
N SER A 157 1.61 20.86 34.79
CA SER A 157 1.66 21.99 35.71
C SER A 157 1.22 21.59 37.12
N SER A 158 2.13 21.90 38.06
CA SER A 158 1.94 22.31 39.45
C SER A 158 1.38 21.31 40.47
N ASN A 159 2.35 20.69 41.14
CA ASN A 159 2.38 20.35 42.56
C ASN A 159 2.06 21.58 43.44
N ILE A 160 1.01 21.53 44.28
CA ILE A 160 0.90 22.29 45.53
C ILE A 160 0.31 21.37 46.61
N GLN A 161 1.14 21.10 47.62
CA GLN A 161 0.80 20.50 48.90
C GLN A 161 -0.18 21.36 49.69
N SER A 162 -1.15 20.71 50.33
CA SER A 162 -1.71 21.18 51.61
C SER A 162 -2.19 19.99 52.45
N ASN A 163 -1.56 19.82 53.61
CA ASN A 163 -1.85 18.85 54.67
C ASN A 163 -3.20 19.10 55.37
N GLY A 164 -3.80 18.04 55.93
CA GLY A 164 -4.93 18.17 56.86
C GLY A 164 -5.60 16.84 57.28
N THR A 165 -4.93 16.11 58.18
CA THR A 165 -5.42 15.22 59.27
C THR A 165 -6.91 14.86 59.41
N THR A 166 -7.24 13.56 59.63
CA THR A 166 -7.66 12.94 60.94
C THR A 166 -8.46 11.61 60.76
N SER A 167 -7.92 10.50 61.30
CA SER A 167 -8.57 9.33 61.97
C SER A 167 -9.61 8.45 61.21
N THR A 168 -9.81 7.14 61.43
CA THR A 168 -9.47 6.18 62.52
C THR A 168 -9.86 4.74 62.10
N ASN A 169 -9.33 3.76 62.85
CA ASN A 169 -9.89 2.41 63.15
C ASN A 169 -9.48 1.20 62.26
N THR A 170 -8.55 0.33 62.71
CA THR A 170 -8.70 -0.84 63.64
C THR A 170 -9.50 -1.99 62.99
N SER A 171 -9.13 -3.28 62.96
CA SER A 171 -8.12 -4.11 63.60
C SER A 171 -8.21 -5.53 63.01
N ALA A 172 -7.09 -6.28 63.01
CA ALA A 172 -6.95 -7.69 63.43
C ALA A 172 -7.75 -8.80 62.69
N VAL A 173 -7.36 -10.08 62.57
CA VAL A 173 -6.23 -10.94 62.97
C VAL A 173 -6.57 -12.36 62.42
N ARG A 174 -5.56 -13.21 62.17
CA ARG A 174 -5.55 -14.70 62.11
C ARG A 174 -5.92 -15.47 60.82
N SER A 175 -4.84 -15.97 60.19
CA SER A 175 -4.47 -17.39 59.96
C SER A 175 -5.52 -18.43 59.56
N ASN A 176 -5.25 -19.17 58.48
CA ASN A 176 -4.98 -20.60 58.60
C ASN A 176 -4.33 -21.22 57.34
N LEU A 177 -3.39 -22.12 57.58
CA LEU A 177 -2.79 -23.05 56.63
C LEU A 177 -3.80 -24.09 56.15
N SER A 178 -3.74 -24.46 54.87
CA SER A 178 -3.76 -25.87 54.48
C SER A 178 -3.20 -26.06 53.06
N SER A 179 -2.32 -27.05 53.00
CA SER A 179 -1.57 -27.60 51.88
C SER A 179 -2.45 -28.33 50.85
N SER A 180 -2.08 -28.24 49.57
CA SER A 180 -2.31 -29.29 48.58
C SER A 180 -1.36 -29.12 47.39
N SER A 181 -0.51 -30.11 47.21
CA SER A 181 0.38 -30.36 46.08
C SER A 181 -0.40 -30.75 44.83
N SER A 182 -0.06 -30.16 43.68
CA SER A 182 -0.20 -30.81 42.37
C SER A 182 0.84 -30.25 41.40
N SER A 183 1.88 -31.05 41.21
CA SER A 183 2.84 -30.94 40.13
C SER A 183 2.20 -31.43 38.82
N THR A 184 2.00 -30.52 37.88
CA THR A 184 1.87 -30.86 36.46
C THR A 184 2.68 -29.87 35.64
N SER A 185 3.68 -30.42 34.98
CA SER A 185 4.59 -29.81 34.03
C SER A 185 3.84 -29.06 32.93
N SER A 186 3.86 -27.73 32.97
CA SER A 186 3.59 -26.88 31.81
C SER A 186 4.92 -26.64 31.08
N SER A 187 5.14 -27.46 30.05
CA SER A 187 6.06 -27.15 28.97
C SER A 187 5.69 -25.79 28.40
N THR A 188 6.51 -24.78 28.69
CA THR A 188 6.50 -23.49 28.00
C THR A 188 6.97 -23.72 26.57
N SER A 189 6.05 -24.11 25.69
CA SER A 189 6.21 -23.90 24.26
C SER A 189 6.14 -22.39 24.04
N SER A 190 7.30 -21.75 23.98
CA SER A 190 7.44 -20.44 23.37
C SER A 190 6.95 -20.55 21.94
N SER A 191 5.67 -20.21 21.76
CA SER A 191 5.08 -20.00 20.45
C SER A 191 5.95 -18.96 19.73
N PRO A 192 6.36 -19.22 18.48
CA PRO A 192 7.13 -18.25 17.73
C PRO A 192 6.26 -17.00 17.62
N SER A 193 6.77 -15.89 18.16
CA SER A 193 6.23 -14.56 17.92
C SER A 193 5.96 -14.43 16.44
N SER A 194 4.70 -14.16 16.10
CA SER A 194 4.28 -13.88 14.74
C SER A 194 5.26 -12.89 14.12
N PRO A 195 5.74 -13.13 12.88
CA PRO A 195 6.68 -12.23 12.23
C PRO A 195 6.05 -10.85 12.25
N SER A 196 6.74 -9.87 12.83
CA SER A 196 6.33 -8.47 12.87
C SER A 196 5.69 -8.08 11.54
N ALA A 197 4.41 -7.75 11.59
CA ALA A 197 3.63 -7.37 10.43
C ALA A 197 4.20 -6.06 9.86
N PHE A 198 5.06 -6.16 8.86
CA PHE A 198 5.57 -5.02 8.13
C PHE A 198 4.40 -4.42 7.34
N SER A 199 3.94 -3.27 7.79
CA SER A 199 2.95 -2.43 7.12
C SER A 199 3.64 -1.54 6.10
N LEU A 200 3.03 -1.34 4.93
CA LEU A 200 3.43 -0.28 4.00
C LEU A 200 3.47 1.06 4.75
N THR A 201 4.58 1.79 4.59
CA THR A 201 4.70 3.11 5.24
C THR A 201 3.76 4.10 4.55
N PRO A 202 3.31 5.15 5.26
CA PRO A 202 2.47 6.19 4.66
C PRO A 202 3.10 6.83 3.41
N VAL A 203 4.41 7.06 3.42
CA VAL A 203 5.14 7.64 2.28
C VAL A 203 5.03 6.76 1.04
N MET A 204 5.22 5.45 1.21
CA MET A 204 5.14 4.49 0.11
C MET A 204 3.71 4.36 -0.42
N ALA A 205 2.74 4.35 0.48
CA ALA A 205 1.34 4.30 0.10
C ALA A 205 0.93 5.55 -0.72
N VAL A 206 1.40 6.74 -0.36
CA VAL A 206 1.21 7.96 -1.17
C VAL A 206 1.90 7.84 -2.54
N GLN A 207 3.11 7.29 -2.61
CA GLN A 207 3.80 7.06 -3.89
C GLN A 207 3.03 6.08 -4.78
N MET A 208 2.57 4.97 -4.23
CA MET A 208 1.77 3.99 -4.97
C MET A 208 0.42 4.59 -5.44
N TRP A 209 -0.19 5.46 -4.64
CA TRP A 209 -1.40 6.19 -5.05
C TRP A 209 -1.13 7.13 -6.24
N ALA A 210 0.02 7.81 -6.25
CA ALA A 210 0.42 8.64 -7.37
C ALA A 210 0.61 7.81 -8.66
N TYR A 211 1.22 6.63 -8.55
CA TYR A 211 1.33 5.69 -9.67
C TYR A 211 -0.04 5.19 -10.16
N ALA A 212 -0.98 4.91 -9.26
CA ALA A 212 -2.35 4.50 -9.63
C ALA A 212 -3.11 5.60 -10.38
N ALA A 213 -3.00 6.85 -9.90
CA ALA A 213 -3.59 7.99 -10.57
C ALA A 213 -2.95 8.25 -11.95
N ALA A 214 -1.62 8.14 -12.04
CA ALA A 214 -0.90 8.30 -13.31
C ALA A 214 -1.31 7.23 -14.32
N GLU A 215 -1.42 5.97 -13.90
CA GLU A 215 -1.77 4.90 -14.82
C GLU A 215 -3.22 4.98 -15.30
N LEU A 216 -4.13 5.41 -14.42
CA LEU A 216 -5.48 5.74 -14.84
C LEU A 216 -5.50 6.89 -15.87
N ALA A 217 -4.68 7.91 -15.66
CA ALA A 217 -4.59 9.05 -16.58
C ALA A 217 -4.05 8.61 -17.96
N GLU A 218 -3.04 7.75 -18.00
CA GLU A 218 -2.49 7.19 -19.24
C GLU A 218 -3.55 6.39 -20.02
N ASP A 219 -4.34 5.55 -19.33
CA ASP A 219 -5.45 4.82 -19.96
C ASP A 219 -6.50 5.78 -20.54
N ILE A 220 -6.85 6.83 -19.81
CA ILE A 220 -7.84 7.82 -20.25
C ILE A 220 -7.33 8.59 -21.47
N LEU A 221 -6.08 9.08 -21.42
CA LEU A 221 -5.46 9.83 -22.51
C LEU A 221 -5.28 8.96 -23.75
N THR A 222 -4.87 7.71 -23.58
CA THR A 222 -4.76 6.72 -24.67
C THR A 222 -6.13 6.44 -25.30
N GLY A 223 -7.16 6.29 -24.48
CA GLY A 223 -8.55 6.14 -24.93
C GLY A 223 -9.03 7.34 -25.74
N PHE A 224 -8.86 8.56 -25.22
CA PHE A 224 -9.26 9.78 -25.92
C PHE A 224 -8.46 10.06 -27.19
N GLY A 225 -7.15 9.82 -27.17
CA GLY A 225 -6.29 9.93 -28.35
C GLY A 225 -6.71 8.99 -29.50
N SER A 226 -7.43 7.92 -29.16
CA SER A 226 -7.94 6.93 -30.11
C SER A 226 -9.36 7.23 -30.62
N VAL A 227 -10.03 8.28 -30.11
CA VAL A 227 -11.39 8.69 -30.56
C VAL A 227 -11.30 9.36 -31.93
N ARG A 228 -11.83 8.69 -32.97
CA ARG A 228 -11.70 9.14 -34.36
C ARG A 228 -12.56 10.36 -34.74
N ARG A 229 -13.68 10.58 -34.08
CA ARG A 229 -14.64 11.67 -34.40
C ARG A 229 -15.10 12.34 -33.11
N CYS A 230 -14.88 13.64 -33.02
CA CYS A 230 -15.25 14.44 -31.85
C CYS A 230 -15.70 15.85 -32.30
N THR A 231 -16.95 16.20 -32.00
CA THR A 231 -17.49 17.55 -32.25
C THR A 231 -17.06 18.53 -31.16
N LEU A 232 -17.36 19.81 -31.32
CA LEU A 232 -17.18 20.79 -30.24
C LEU A 232 -17.95 20.39 -28.97
N ASN A 233 -19.21 20.00 -29.11
CA ASN A 233 -20.04 19.54 -28.00
C ASN A 233 -19.55 18.20 -27.43
N GLY A 234 -18.97 17.33 -28.27
CA GLY A 234 -18.24 16.15 -27.83
C GLY A 234 -17.06 16.46 -26.91
N ARG A 235 -16.24 17.47 -27.25
CA ARG A 235 -15.13 17.91 -26.39
C ARG A 235 -15.61 18.47 -25.06
N VAL A 236 -16.75 19.18 -25.06
CA VAL A 236 -17.38 19.63 -23.81
C VAL A 236 -17.79 18.43 -22.96
N SER A 237 -18.37 17.39 -23.56
CA SER A 237 -18.68 16.12 -22.86
C SER A 237 -17.42 15.44 -22.31
N MET A 238 -16.32 15.37 -23.08
CA MET A 238 -15.04 14.85 -22.59
C MET A 238 -14.52 15.65 -21.39
N GLY A 239 -14.61 16.98 -21.44
CA GLY A 239 -14.23 17.85 -20.32
C GLY A 239 -15.10 17.63 -19.08
N TYR A 240 -16.40 17.46 -19.27
CA TYR A 240 -17.32 17.11 -18.19
C TYR A 240 -16.97 15.75 -17.56
N ASP A 241 -16.68 14.74 -18.40
CA ASP A 241 -16.23 13.43 -17.95
C ASP A 241 -14.93 13.52 -17.12
N LEU A 242 -13.93 14.26 -17.61
CA LEU A 242 -12.66 14.49 -16.90
C LEU A 242 -12.85 15.20 -15.56
N SER A 243 -13.70 16.22 -15.52
CA SER A 243 -14.01 16.93 -14.27
C SER A 243 -14.66 16.01 -13.23
N THR A 244 -15.48 15.06 -13.69
CA THR A 244 -16.10 14.05 -12.83
C THR A 244 -15.06 13.08 -12.29
N VAL A 245 -14.11 12.65 -13.13
CA VAL A 245 -12.99 11.80 -12.72
C VAL A 245 -12.11 12.53 -11.69
N GLU A 246 -11.71 13.76 -11.97
CA GLU A 246 -10.90 14.56 -11.06
C GLU A 246 -11.59 14.75 -9.70
N SER A 247 -12.86 15.14 -9.70
CA SER A 247 -13.64 15.34 -8.47
C SER A 247 -13.66 14.07 -7.62
N ARG A 248 -13.93 12.92 -8.22
CA ARG A 248 -14.04 11.67 -7.48
C ARG A 248 -12.66 11.10 -7.09
N LEU A 249 -11.61 11.29 -7.88
CA LEU A 249 -10.23 10.95 -7.48
C LEU A 249 -9.79 11.76 -6.25
N ARG A 250 -10.15 13.05 -6.21
CA ARG A 250 -9.90 13.91 -5.05
C ARG A 250 -10.64 13.42 -3.80
N MET A 251 -11.85 12.88 -3.95
CA MET A 251 -12.61 12.28 -2.85
C MET A 251 -12.08 10.91 -2.41
N ALA A 252 -11.48 10.15 -3.33
CA ALA A 252 -10.93 8.83 -3.03
C ALA A 252 -9.55 8.90 -2.33
N ALA A 253 -8.82 10.00 -2.52
CA ALA A 253 -7.54 10.24 -1.84
C ALA A 253 -7.74 10.37 -0.33
N ASP A 254 -6.96 9.62 0.45
CA ASP A 254 -7.01 9.65 1.91
C ASP A 254 -6.15 10.81 2.47
N PRO A 255 -6.77 11.87 3.03
CA PRO A 255 -6.02 13.00 3.58
C PRO A 255 -5.21 12.62 4.82
N THR A 256 -5.62 11.59 5.55
CA THR A 256 -4.89 11.13 6.75
C THR A 256 -3.58 10.45 6.35
N LEU A 257 -3.59 9.70 5.25
CA LEU A 257 -2.41 9.09 4.67
C LEU A 257 -1.41 10.14 4.20
N GLN A 258 -1.89 11.20 3.55
CA GLN A 258 -1.05 12.33 3.12
C GLN A 258 -0.42 13.06 4.30
N ALA A 259 -1.20 13.33 5.36
CA ALA A 259 -0.69 13.96 6.57
C ALA A 259 0.37 13.09 7.28
N ALA A 260 0.14 11.78 7.36
CA ALA A 260 1.10 10.83 7.94
C ALA A 260 2.40 10.75 7.13
N ALA A 261 2.32 10.75 5.80
CA ALA A 261 3.49 10.80 4.93
C ALA A 261 4.29 12.11 5.12
N ALA A 262 3.61 13.25 5.20
CA ALA A 262 4.24 14.55 5.44
C ALA A 262 4.96 14.60 6.80
N ALA A 263 4.32 14.09 7.87
CA ALA A 263 4.92 14.01 9.20
C ALA A 263 6.17 13.12 9.23
N MET A 264 6.13 11.98 8.53
CA MET A 264 7.28 11.07 8.44
C MET A 264 8.46 11.70 7.68
N ASN A 265 8.19 12.40 6.58
CA ASN A 265 9.22 13.14 5.84
C ASN A 265 9.84 14.26 6.68
N ALA A 266 9.02 14.98 7.46
CA ALA A 266 9.52 16.02 8.37
C ALA A 266 10.42 15.44 9.47
N ALA A 267 10.05 14.29 10.03
CA ALA A 267 10.87 13.60 11.03
C ALA A 267 12.21 13.11 10.45
N ALA A 268 12.20 12.57 9.22
CA ALA A 268 13.42 12.15 8.54
C ALA A 268 14.36 13.34 8.23
N ALA A 269 13.80 14.48 7.82
CA ALA A 269 14.57 15.71 7.59
C ALA A 269 15.20 16.24 8.88
N ALA A 270 14.47 16.18 10.01
CA ALA A 270 14.99 16.59 11.31
C ALA A 270 16.13 15.68 11.82
N ALA A 271 16.12 14.39 11.48
CA ALA A 271 17.18 13.45 11.87
C ALA A 271 18.48 13.61 11.05
N ALA A 272 18.41 14.28 9.89
CA ALA A 272 19.55 14.52 9.00
C ALA A 272 20.22 15.88 9.22
N ALA A 273 19.61 16.76 10.01
CA ALA A 273 20.11 18.09 10.38
C ALA A 273 20.88 18.04 11.71
#